data_AF-A0A7J2M8M4-F1
#
_entry.id   AF-A0A7J2M8M4-F1
#
_cell.length_a   1.000
_cell.length_b   1.000
_cell.length_c   1.000
_cell.angle_alpha   90.00
_cell.angle_beta   90.00
_cell.angle_gamma   90.00
#
_symmetry.space_group_name_H-M   'P 1'
#
loop_
_entity.id
_entity.type
_entity.pdbx_description
1 polymer ?
#
loop_
_entity_poly.entity_id
_entity_poly.type
_entity_poly.pdbx_seq_one_letter_code
_entity_poly.pdbx_strand_id
1 'polypeptide(L)'
;LDMEPFGVHGRDKRFYITRNDGTSLYATRDVAYHVWKGEQADMLINVLGEDHKLEAKFVEVALRLLHKRVPETIFYSFVSLPEGKMSTRKARVVYLDDLIHEARERALAEVLKRRERDDKIDHIAHHVAMGAIRYNIIKVRAEKPIVFKWEEALNFEGQSAPFIQYAHARCCSILRKAARTPSQVDPHAEYGHESERELVKTLARFPDVVGEGVRNRNPSAVAEYAHELASCFNAFYRDCKVLGSPDEEKRLVLVAATRQVLRNSLHILGIEALEEM
;
A
#
# COMPACT_ATOMS: atom_id res chain seq x y z
N LEU A 1 -30.28 14.88 -19.38
CA LEU A 1 -31.00 14.03 -18.40
C LEU A 1 -31.12 14.80 -17.09
N ASP A 2 -32.32 14.86 -16.51
CA ASP A 2 -32.52 15.45 -15.19
C ASP A 2 -32.09 14.44 -14.11
N MET A 3 -31.17 14.86 -13.24
CA MET A 3 -30.55 14.01 -12.23
C MET A 3 -31.22 14.14 -10.86
N GLU A 4 -32.13 15.08 -10.67
CA GLU A 4 -32.83 15.30 -9.40
C GLU A 4 -33.59 14.06 -8.89
N PRO A 5 -34.31 13.29 -9.74
CA PRO A 5 -34.95 12.05 -9.30
C PRO A 5 -33.98 10.97 -8.80
N PHE A 6 -32.69 11.11 -9.06
CA PHE A 6 -31.63 10.16 -8.68
C PHE A 6 -30.80 10.65 -7.49
N GLY A 7 -31.28 11.66 -6.75
CA GLY A 7 -30.66 12.16 -5.53
C GLY A 7 -29.52 13.15 -5.76
N VAL A 8 -29.40 13.73 -6.96
CA VAL A 8 -28.46 14.82 -7.22
C VAL A 8 -29.15 16.16 -6.96
N HIS A 9 -28.63 16.90 -5.97
CA HIS A 9 -29.15 18.21 -5.57
C HIS A 9 -28.11 19.31 -5.84
N GLY A 10 -28.55 20.56 -5.97
CA GLY A 10 -27.67 21.72 -6.21
C GLY A 10 -27.87 22.37 -7.58
N ARG A 11 -26.85 23.09 -8.07
CA ARG A 11 -26.92 23.81 -9.36
C ARG A 11 -26.65 22.89 -10.57
N ASP A 12 -25.84 21.85 -10.37
CA ASP A 12 -25.39 20.94 -11.43
C ASP A 12 -26.27 19.69 -11.53
N LYS A 13 -27.58 19.89 -11.74
CA LYS A 13 -28.56 18.80 -11.82
C LYS A 13 -28.72 18.19 -13.21
N ARG A 14 -28.17 18.84 -14.24
CA ARG A 14 -28.37 18.41 -15.63
C ARG A 14 -27.17 17.64 -16.12
N PHE A 15 -27.43 16.39 -16.50
CA PHE A 15 -26.46 15.57 -17.18
C PHE A 15 -26.55 15.79 -18.70
N TYR A 16 -25.50 16.41 -19.27
CA TYR A 16 -25.37 16.68 -20.70
C TYR A 16 -24.53 15.59 -21.38
N ILE A 17 -25.07 15.00 -22.45
CA ILE A 17 -24.45 13.89 -23.18
C ILE A 17 -23.74 14.44 -24.43
N THR A 18 -24.40 15.29 -25.19
CA THR A 18 -23.82 15.93 -26.37
C THR A 18 -23.87 17.44 -26.23
N ARG A 19 -23.00 18.12 -26.98
CA ARG A 19 -23.15 19.54 -27.26
C ARG A 19 -24.25 19.75 -28.31
N ASN A 20 -24.66 21.01 -28.49
CA ASN A 20 -25.66 21.38 -29.49
C ASN A 20 -25.24 21.03 -30.94
N ASP A 21 -23.93 20.99 -31.21
CA ASP A 21 -23.36 20.62 -32.51
C ASP A 21 -23.24 19.09 -32.72
N GLY A 22 -23.75 18.29 -31.79
CA GLY A 22 -23.69 16.82 -31.84
C GLY A 22 -22.38 16.20 -31.37
N THR A 23 -21.38 17.00 -31.00
CA THR A 23 -20.10 16.46 -30.49
C THR A 23 -20.25 15.85 -29.09
N SER A 24 -19.51 14.75 -28.85
CA SER A 24 -19.54 14.01 -27.58
C SER A 24 -18.84 14.78 -26.44
N LEU A 25 -19.37 14.70 -25.23
CA LEU A 25 -18.70 15.16 -24.01
C LEU A 25 -17.94 14.02 -23.29
N TYR A 26 -17.10 14.36 -22.31
CA TYR A 26 -16.35 13.37 -21.51
C TYR A 26 -17.26 12.29 -20.94
N ALA A 27 -18.36 12.69 -20.31
CA ALA A 27 -19.24 11.73 -19.68
C ALA A 27 -19.94 10.77 -20.66
N THR A 28 -20.12 11.18 -21.93
CA THR A 28 -20.64 10.28 -22.98
C THR A 28 -19.61 9.24 -23.36
N ARG A 29 -18.34 9.65 -23.43
CA ARG A 29 -17.21 8.75 -23.66
C ARG A 29 -17.03 7.81 -22.48
N ASP A 30 -17.19 8.30 -21.25
CA ASP A 30 -17.14 7.48 -20.04
C ASP A 30 -18.26 6.44 -20.06
N VAL A 31 -19.51 6.82 -20.32
CA VAL A 31 -20.61 5.85 -20.44
C VAL A 31 -20.30 4.80 -21.51
N ALA A 32 -19.90 5.21 -22.71
CA ALA A 32 -19.56 4.28 -23.79
C ALA A 32 -18.42 3.32 -23.40
N TYR A 33 -17.37 3.85 -22.76
CA TYR A 33 -16.24 3.06 -22.26
C TYR A 33 -16.67 2.03 -21.22
N HIS A 34 -17.54 2.40 -20.28
CA HIS A 34 -18.05 1.47 -19.26
C HIS A 34 -19.00 0.42 -19.82
N VAL A 35 -19.81 0.76 -20.83
CA VAL A 35 -20.62 -0.25 -21.55
C VAL A 35 -19.71 -1.29 -22.18
N TRP A 36 -18.71 -0.85 -22.95
CA TRP A 36 -17.75 -1.75 -23.60
C TRP A 36 -16.97 -2.60 -22.57
N LYS A 37 -16.40 -1.96 -21.54
CA LYS A 37 -15.62 -2.63 -20.50
C LYS A 37 -16.48 -3.65 -19.72
N GLY A 38 -17.74 -3.32 -19.45
CA GLY A 38 -18.68 -4.19 -18.73
C GLY A 38 -19.14 -5.43 -19.49
N GLU A 39 -18.96 -5.45 -20.82
CA GLU A 39 -19.20 -6.62 -21.67
C GLU A 39 -18.01 -7.59 -21.65
N GLN A 40 -16.85 -7.14 -21.16
CA GLN A 40 -15.60 -7.92 -21.15
C GLN A 40 -15.08 -8.25 -19.75
N ALA A 41 -15.80 -7.87 -18.69
CA ALA A 41 -15.33 -8.01 -17.31
C ALA A 41 -16.41 -8.53 -16.36
N ASP A 42 -16.00 -9.44 -15.47
CA ASP A 42 -16.83 -9.92 -14.36
C ASP A 42 -16.98 -8.88 -13.24
N MET A 43 -16.01 -7.97 -13.12
CA MET A 43 -16.00 -6.93 -12.10
C MET A 43 -15.44 -5.63 -12.67
N LEU A 44 -16.07 -4.51 -12.32
CA LEU A 44 -15.64 -3.19 -12.71
C LEU A 44 -15.33 -2.39 -11.44
N ILE A 45 -14.07 -1.98 -11.27
CA ILE A 45 -13.65 -1.09 -10.20
C ILE A 45 -13.08 0.19 -10.83
N ASN A 46 -13.56 1.34 -10.35
CA ASN A 46 -13.02 2.65 -10.66
C ASN A 46 -12.34 3.22 -9.43
N VAL A 47 -11.14 3.74 -9.58
CA VAL A 47 -10.41 4.44 -8.53
C VAL A 47 -10.27 5.90 -8.97
N LEU A 48 -10.96 6.81 -8.29
CA LEU A 48 -11.09 8.20 -8.69
C LEU A 48 -10.78 9.14 -7.52
N GLY A 49 -10.33 10.36 -7.83
CA GLY A 49 -10.24 11.41 -6.82
C GLY A 49 -11.64 11.79 -6.29
N GLU A 50 -11.71 12.23 -5.03
CA GLU A 50 -12.99 12.59 -4.40
C GLU A 50 -13.72 13.77 -5.07
N ASP A 51 -13.02 14.55 -5.87
CA ASP A 51 -13.55 15.62 -6.72
C ASP A 51 -14.40 15.10 -7.88
N HIS A 52 -14.26 13.82 -8.25
CA HIS A 52 -15.03 13.18 -9.32
C HIS A 52 -16.30 12.47 -8.85
N LYS A 53 -16.73 12.69 -7.60
CA LYS A 53 -17.92 12.02 -7.02
C LYS A 53 -19.20 12.31 -7.82
N LEU A 54 -19.37 13.53 -8.33
CA LEU A 54 -20.56 13.91 -9.07
C LEU A 54 -20.59 13.28 -10.46
N GLU A 55 -19.47 13.34 -11.18
CA GLU A 55 -19.30 12.76 -12.51
C GLU A 55 -19.48 11.25 -12.48
N ALA A 56 -18.88 10.58 -11.50
CA ALA A 56 -19.07 9.15 -11.28
C ALA A 56 -20.55 8.81 -11.04
N LYS A 57 -21.28 9.65 -10.27
CA LYS A 57 -22.72 9.46 -10.05
C LYS A 57 -23.52 9.60 -11.34
N PHE A 58 -23.14 10.51 -12.24
CA PHE A 58 -23.79 10.67 -13.53
C PHE A 58 -23.62 9.43 -14.41
N VAL A 59 -22.39 8.93 -14.50
CA VAL A 59 -22.07 7.70 -15.25
C VAL A 59 -22.81 6.50 -14.65
N GLU A 60 -22.84 6.37 -13.32
CA GLU A 60 -23.59 5.31 -12.61
C GLU A 60 -25.07 5.30 -13.01
N VAL A 61 -25.74 6.46 -12.94
CA VAL A 61 -27.17 6.58 -13.29
C VAL A 61 -27.39 6.28 -14.77
N ALA A 62 -26.55 6.78 -15.67
CA ALA A 62 -26.66 6.52 -17.09
C ALA A 62 -26.54 5.01 -17.41
N LEU A 63 -25.56 4.32 -16.81
CA LEU A 63 -25.39 2.88 -16.98
C LEU A 63 -26.59 2.08 -16.44
N ARG A 64 -27.17 2.49 -15.31
CA ARG A 64 -28.40 1.87 -14.77
C ARG A 64 -29.58 2.02 -15.71
N LEU A 65 -29.79 3.21 -16.29
CA LEU A 65 -30.85 3.46 -17.25
C LEU A 65 -30.67 2.67 -18.55
N LEU A 66 -29.43 2.40 -18.94
CA LEU A 66 -29.10 1.55 -20.08
C LEU A 66 -29.14 0.05 -19.76
N HIS A 67 -29.45 -0.33 -18.51
CA HIS A 67 -29.38 -1.71 -18.03
C HIS A 67 -28.01 -2.36 -18.24
N LYS A 68 -26.94 -1.58 -18.04
CA LYS A 68 -25.55 -2.03 -18.17
C LYS A 68 -24.89 -2.19 -16.81
N ARG A 69 -23.77 -2.92 -16.77
CA ARG A 69 -22.99 -3.16 -15.56
C ARG A 69 -22.45 -1.84 -15.00
N VAL A 70 -22.61 -1.64 -13.70
CA VAL A 70 -22.17 -0.43 -12.99
C VAL A 70 -20.86 -0.71 -12.26
N PRO A 71 -19.85 0.17 -12.35
CA PRO A 71 -18.60 0.02 -11.61
C PRO A 71 -18.78 0.28 -10.11
N GLU A 72 -18.10 -0.53 -9.29
CA GLU A 72 -17.78 -0.18 -7.92
C GLU A 72 -16.78 0.99 -7.94
N THR A 73 -17.10 2.12 -7.31
CA THR A 73 -16.22 3.29 -7.35
C THR A 73 -15.61 3.55 -5.98
N ILE A 74 -14.29 3.56 -5.93
CA ILE A 74 -13.47 3.89 -4.77
C ILE A 74 -12.96 5.31 -4.95
N PHE A 75 -13.23 6.16 -3.96
CA PHE A 75 -12.78 7.55 -3.96
C PHE A 75 -11.58 7.72 -3.05
N TYR A 76 -10.47 8.25 -3.56
CA TYR A 76 -9.35 8.69 -2.74
C TYR A 76 -9.39 10.20 -2.49
N SER A 77 -9.05 10.64 -1.28
CA SER A 77 -8.98 12.04 -0.89
C SER A 77 -7.63 12.65 -1.26
N PHE A 78 -7.51 13.97 -1.10
CA PHE A 78 -6.32 14.71 -1.48
C PHE A 78 -5.12 14.39 -0.58
N VAL A 79 -3.95 14.39 -1.20
CA VAL A 79 -2.64 14.40 -0.53
C VAL A 79 -2.12 15.83 -0.51
N SER A 80 -1.56 16.29 0.61
CA SER A 80 -0.94 17.62 0.74
C SER A 80 0.37 17.55 1.50
N LEU A 81 1.27 18.50 1.26
CA LEU A 81 2.49 18.68 2.07
C LEU A 81 2.25 19.69 3.21
N PRO A 82 3.07 19.67 4.28
CA PRO A 82 2.87 20.49 5.47
C PRO A 82 3.00 21.99 5.21
N GLU A 83 3.81 22.39 4.22
CA GLU A 83 4.05 23.78 3.82
C GLU A 83 2.84 24.45 3.12
N GLY A 84 1.73 23.71 2.98
CA GLY A 84 0.43 24.20 2.53
C GLY A 84 -0.18 23.39 1.39
N LYS A 85 -1.50 23.57 1.17
CA LYS A 85 -2.24 22.94 0.07
C LYS A 85 -1.57 23.21 -1.28
N MET A 86 -1.52 22.17 -2.13
CA MET A 86 -1.22 22.30 -3.56
C MET A 86 -2.08 23.43 -4.15
N SER A 87 -1.44 24.53 -4.57
CA SER A 87 -2.13 25.74 -5.02
C SER A 87 -1.63 26.16 -6.39
N THR A 88 -2.45 25.91 -7.40
CA THR A 88 -2.24 26.27 -8.80
C THR A 88 -2.16 27.79 -9.03
N ARG A 89 -2.70 28.61 -8.11
CA ARG A 89 -2.66 30.08 -8.22
C ARG A 89 -1.42 30.74 -7.62
N LYS A 90 -0.55 30.00 -6.91
CA LYS A 90 0.70 30.49 -6.32
C LYS A 90 1.96 29.76 -6.82
N ALA A 91 1.88 29.02 -7.93
CA ALA A 91 2.98 28.20 -8.47
C ALA A 91 3.57 27.20 -7.45
N ARG A 92 2.73 26.63 -6.57
CA ARG A 92 3.10 25.51 -5.67
C ARG A 92 2.43 24.23 -6.15
N VAL A 93 2.78 23.80 -7.35
CA VAL A 93 2.49 22.45 -7.83
C VAL A 93 3.73 21.64 -7.51
N VAL A 94 3.58 20.59 -6.70
CA VAL A 94 4.67 19.64 -6.49
C VAL A 94 4.52 18.56 -7.53
N TYR A 95 5.50 18.47 -8.43
CA TYR A 95 5.52 17.42 -9.42
C TYR A 95 5.91 16.09 -8.75
N LEU A 96 5.35 15.00 -9.26
CA LEU A 96 5.68 13.66 -8.77
C LEU A 96 7.19 13.38 -8.94
N ASP A 97 7.79 13.87 -10.03
CA ASP A 97 9.22 13.70 -10.28
C ASP A 97 10.07 14.40 -9.21
N ASP A 98 9.70 15.63 -8.81
CA ASP A 98 10.37 16.36 -7.73
C ASP A 98 10.23 15.61 -6.39
N LEU A 99 9.02 15.11 -6.10
CA LEU A 99 8.75 14.31 -4.90
C LEU A 99 9.62 13.05 -4.88
N ILE A 100 9.72 12.32 -5.99
CA ILE A 100 10.55 11.11 -6.10
C ILE A 100 12.03 11.46 -5.95
N HIS A 101 12.49 12.54 -6.57
CA HIS A 101 13.87 12.99 -6.47
C HIS A 101 14.24 13.30 -5.02
N GLU A 102 13.44 14.12 -4.34
CA GLU A 102 13.64 14.48 -2.94
C GLU A 102 13.58 13.25 -2.02
N ALA A 103 12.64 12.33 -2.27
CA ALA A 103 12.54 11.08 -1.51
C ALA A 103 13.82 10.24 -1.65
N ARG A 104 14.41 10.17 -2.85
CA ARG A 104 15.66 9.43 -3.10
C ARG A 104 16.85 10.05 -2.39
N GLU A 105 17.00 11.37 -2.43
CA GLU A 105 18.09 12.06 -1.73
C GLU A 105 18.01 11.84 -0.21
N ARG A 106 16.81 11.99 0.37
CA ARG A 106 16.58 11.77 1.80
C ARG A 106 16.77 10.29 2.18
N ALA A 107 16.28 9.36 1.36
CA ALA A 107 16.48 7.93 1.58
C ALA A 107 17.97 7.54 1.51
N LEU A 108 18.72 8.07 0.54
CA LEU A 108 20.16 7.83 0.42
C LEU A 108 20.91 8.30 1.67
N ALA A 109 20.61 9.50 2.15
CA ALA A 109 21.21 10.03 3.38
C ALA A 109 20.91 9.15 4.60
N GLU A 110 19.71 8.58 4.69
CA GLU A 110 19.32 7.71 5.80
C GLU A 110 19.94 6.31 5.73
N VAL A 111 20.07 5.75 4.52
CA VAL A 111 20.75 4.45 4.28
C VAL A 111 22.25 4.56 4.60
N LEU A 112 22.91 5.65 4.18
CA LEU A 112 24.33 5.90 4.44
C LEU A 112 24.72 5.97 5.93
N LYS A 113 23.74 6.21 6.84
CA LYS A 113 23.98 6.16 8.29
C LYS A 113 24.17 4.74 8.83
N ARG A 114 23.73 3.72 8.08
CA ARG A 114 23.66 2.31 8.52
C ARG A 114 24.50 1.38 7.66
N ARG A 115 24.89 1.84 6.46
CA ARG A 115 25.64 1.07 5.48
C ARG A 115 26.72 1.94 4.83
N GLU A 116 27.89 1.36 4.62
CA GLU A 116 28.95 1.98 3.82
C GLU A 116 28.54 2.08 2.35
N ARG A 117 29.19 3.00 1.62
CA ARG A 117 28.90 3.21 0.20
C ARG A 117 29.44 2.05 -0.64
N ASP A 118 28.54 1.41 -1.39
CA ASP A 118 28.87 0.38 -2.37
C ASP A 118 28.06 0.55 -3.66
N ASP A 119 28.20 -0.41 -4.58
CA ASP A 119 27.56 -0.44 -5.89
C ASP A 119 26.02 -0.59 -5.83
N LYS A 120 25.47 -1.02 -4.70
CA LYS A 120 24.03 -1.26 -4.53
C LYS A 120 23.30 -0.12 -3.82
N ILE A 121 24.02 0.86 -3.28
CA ILE A 121 23.43 1.88 -2.43
C ILE A 121 22.34 2.71 -3.13
N ASP A 122 22.54 3.05 -4.41
CA ASP A 122 21.59 3.85 -5.17
C ASP A 122 20.30 3.07 -5.48
N HIS A 123 20.43 1.75 -5.69
CA HIS A 123 19.30 0.85 -5.85
C HIS A 123 18.49 0.75 -4.55
N ILE A 124 19.17 0.56 -3.42
CA ILE A 124 18.51 0.48 -2.10
C ILE A 124 17.81 1.80 -1.77
N ALA A 125 18.50 2.93 -1.92
CA ALA A 125 17.93 4.26 -1.68
C ALA A 125 16.70 4.51 -2.56
N HIS A 126 16.73 4.10 -3.83
CA HIS A 126 15.58 4.20 -4.73
C HIS A 126 14.37 3.40 -4.20
N HIS A 127 14.57 2.13 -3.83
CA HIS A 127 13.47 1.28 -3.35
C HIS A 127 12.96 1.65 -1.96
N VAL A 128 13.83 2.19 -1.09
CA VAL A 128 13.43 2.79 0.19
C VAL A 128 12.57 4.03 -0.05
N ALA A 129 12.97 4.92 -0.97
CA ALA A 129 12.20 6.10 -1.33
C ALA A 129 10.82 5.77 -1.91
N MET A 130 10.76 4.85 -2.90
CA MET A 130 9.50 4.42 -3.51
C MET A 130 8.61 3.72 -2.49
N GLY A 131 9.19 2.88 -1.63
CA GLY A 131 8.48 2.25 -0.52
C GLY A 131 7.87 3.28 0.42
N ALA A 132 8.66 4.28 0.83
CA ALA A 132 8.22 5.35 1.72
C ALA A 132 7.04 6.14 1.14
N ILE A 133 7.10 6.54 -0.14
CA ILE A 133 5.99 7.25 -0.79
C ILE A 133 4.73 6.38 -0.81
N ARG A 134 4.83 5.15 -1.34
CA ARG A 134 3.67 4.26 -1.50
C ARG A 134 3.03 3.89 -0.17
N TYR A 135 3.84 3.47 0.80
CA TYR A 135 3.34 3.04 2.10
C TYR A 135 2.61 4.17 2.83
N ASN A 136 3.13 5.40 2.78
CA ASN A 136 2.50 6.53 3.48
C ASN A 136 1.16 6.93 2.88
N ILE A 137 0.94 6.65 1.60
CA ILE A 137 -0.36 6.82 0.97
C ILE A 137 -1.28 5.64 1.31
N ILE A 138 -0.80 4.40 1.15
CA ILE A 138 -1.62 3.19 1.29
C ILE A 138 -2.03 2.90 2.74
N LYS A 139 -1.20 3.26 3.74
CA LYS A 139 -1.49 3.03 5.16
C LYS A 139 -2.69 3.84 5.67
N VAL A 140 -3.15 4.82 4.90
CA VAL A 140 -4.33 5.63 5.21
C VAL A 140 -5.49 5.15 4.34
N ARG A 141 -6.69 5.05 4.92
CA ARG A 141 -7.90 4.73 4.14
C ARG A 141 -8.09 5.74 3.02
N ALA A 142 -8.51 5.26 1.85
CA ALA A 142 -8.61 6.06 0.63
C ALA A 142 -9.40 7.37 0.85
N GLU A 143 -10.50 7.32 1.60
CA GLU A 143 -11.41 8.45 1.80
C GLU A 143 -10.86 9.53 2.74
N LYS A 144 -9.73 9.28 3.42
CA LYS A 144 -9.16 10.24 4.37
C LYS A 144 -8.08 11.09 3.69
N PRO A 145 -8.07 12.42 3.91
CA PRO A 145 -7.01 13.27 3.39
C PRO A 145 -5.68 12.93 4.06
N ILE A 146 -4.60 13.06 3.30
CA ILE A 146 -3.24 12.74 3.77
C ILE A 146 -2.41 14.02 3.83
N VAL A 147 -1.78 14.26 4.98
CA VAL A 147 -0.69 15.24 5.08
C VAL A 147 0.63 14.47 5.06
N PHE A 148 1.30 14.48 3.91
CA PHE A 148 2.53 13.73 3.70
C PHE A 148 3.69 14.45 4.38
N LYS A 149 4.40 13.78 5.29
CA LYS A 149 5.55 14.32 6.00
C LYS A 149 6.76 13.42 5.80
N TRP A 150 7.88 14.03 5.46
CA TRP A 150 9.12 13.32 5.16
C TRP A 150 9.67 12.57 6.37
N GLU A 151 9.61 13.17 7.55
CA GLU A 151 10.16 12.58 8.78
C GLU A 151 9.41 11.30 9.14
N GLU A 152 8.09 11.28 8.95
CA GLU A 152 7.27 10.09 9.18
C GLU A 152 7.49 9.04 8.07
N ALA A 153 7.66 9.49 6.83
CA ALA A 153 7.73 8.59 5.69
C ALA A 153 9.01 7.76 5.63
N LEU A 154 10.13 8.35 6.04
CA LEU A 154 11.46 7.73 6.00
C LEU A 154 11.94 7.24 7.37
N ASN A 155 11.05 7.14 8.36
CA ASN A 155 11.41 6.74 9.72
C ASN A 155 11.69 5.24 9.83
N PHE A 156 12.91 4.81 10.16
CA PHE A 156 13.28 3.40 10.33
C PHE A 156 12.79 2.74 11.63
N GLU A 157 12.15 3.51 12.51
CA GLU A 157 11.63 3.06 13.81
C GLU A 157 10.10 3.25 13.93
N GLY A 158 9.50 3.97 12.98
CA GLY A 158 8.08 4.33 13.00
C GLY A 158 7.20 3.44 12.11
N GLN A 159 5.95 3.87 11.94
CA GLN A 159 5.00 3.23 11.02
C GLN A 159 5.28 3.65 9.57
N SER A 160 6.29 3.00 8.97
CA SER A 160 6.84 3.34 7.65
C SER A 160 7.22 2.10 6.83
N ALA A 161 7.46 2.28 5.53
CA ALA A 161 8.01 1.22 4.67
C ALA A 161 9.46 0.83 5.04
N PRO A 162 10.38 1.79 5.28
CA PRO A 162 11.75 1.44 5.68
C PRO A 162 11.81 0.51 6.89
N PHE A 163 10.95 0.72 7.90
CA PHE A 163 10.88 -0.18 9.07
C PHE A 163 10.57 -1.63 8.68
N ILE A 164 9.60 -1.82 7.78
CA ILE A 164 9.14 -3.15 7.32
C ILE A 164 10.20 -3.79 6.42
N GLN A 165 10.76 -3.03 5.47
CA GLN A 165 11.82 -3.49 4.58
C GLN A 165 13.08 -3.87 5.36
N TYR A 166 13.42 -3.14 6.44
CA TYR A 166 14.54 -3.46 7.32
C TYR A 166 14.31 -4.78 8.08
N ALA A 167 13.10 -5.00 8.60
CA ALA A 167 12.73 -6.28 9.23
C ALA A 167 12.84 -7.45 8.23
N HIS A 168 12.40 -7.27 6.99
CA HIS A 168 12.56 -8.26 5.93
C HIS A 168 14.03 -8.53 5.60
N ALA A 169 14.84 -7.49 5.38
CA ALA A 169 16.29 -7.62 5.13
C ALA A 169 17.02 -8.33 6.29
N ARG A 170 16.61 -8.06 7.53
CA ARG A 170 17.13 -8.77 8.71
C ARG A 170 16.80 -10.26 8.67
N CYS A 171 15.58 -10.64 8.30
CA CYS A 171 15.23 -12.04 8.12
C CYS A 171 16.15 -12.70 7.07
N CYS A 172 16.35 -12.05 5.93
CA CYS A 172 17.26 -12.51 4.88
C CYS A 172 18.71 -12.67 5.39
N SER A 173 19.20 -11.71 6.18
CA SER A 173 20.54 -11.76 6.78
C SER A 173 20.70 -12.94 7.75
N ILE A 174 19.72 -13.18 8.62
CA ILE A 174 19.75 -14.31 9.58
C ILE A 174 19.79 -15.64 8.82
N LEU A 175 18.92 -15.83 7.83
CA LEU A 175 18.86 -17.07 7.05
C LEU A 175 20.14 -17.31 6.25
N ARG A 176 20.78 -16.24 5.74
CA ARG A 176 22.06 -16.34 5.03
C ARG A 176 23.22 -16.74 5.94
N LYS A 177 23.16 -16.33 7.22
CA LYS A 177 24.16 -16.67 8.24
C LYS A 177 23.91 -18.04 8.89
N ALA A 178 22.72 -18.59 8.76
CA ALA A 178 22.40 -19.91 9.27
C ALA A 178 23.19 -20.99 8.52
N ALA A 179 23.77 -21.94 9.24
CA ALA A 179 24.49 -23.06 8.64
C ALA A 179 23.54 -24.09 7.99
N ARG A 180 22.23 -23.93 8.17
CA ARG A 180 21.19 -24.86 7.74
C ARG A 180 20.00 -24.10 7.15
N THR A 181 19.40 -24.68 6.14
CA THR A 181 18.12 -24.20 5.59
C THR A 181 16.97 -24.80 6.38
N PRO A 182 16.06 -24.00 6.95
CA PRO A 182 14.86 -24.54 7.59
C PRO A 182 14.01 -25.24 6.53
N SER A 183 13.82 -26.56 6.68
CA SER A 183 13.19 -27.41 5.66
C SER A 183 11.95 -28.15 6.18
N GLN A 184 11.74 -28.22 7.49
CA GLN A 184 10.59 -28.90 8.08
C GLN A 184 9.91 -28.01 9.12
N VAL A 185 8.60 -27.85 8.95
CA VAL A 185 7.73 -27.25 9.97
C VAL A 185 7.23 -28.40 10.84
N ASP A 186 7.60 -28.42 12.10
CA ASP A 186 7.00 -29.34 13.08
C ASP A 186 5.67 -28.74 13.57
N PRO A 187 4.50 -29.35 13.24
CA PRO A 187 3.21 -28.85 13.70
C PRO A 187 3.01 -28.97 15.22
N HIS A 188 3.87 -29.72 15.90
CA HIS A 188 3.87 -29.89 17.36
C HIS A 188 4.96 -29.08 18.06
N ALA A 189 5.67 -28.20 17.33
CA ALA A 189 6.70 -27.36 17.92
C ALA A 189 6.15 -26.49 19.06
N GLU A 190 6.76 -26.59 20.23
CA GLU A 190 6.41 -25.76 21.38
C GLU A 190 7.22 -24.45 21.38
N TYR A 191 6.52 -23.33 21.44
CA TYR A 191 7.08 -21.99 21.55
C TYR A 191 6.98 -21.50 22.98
N GLY A 192 8.10 -21.51 23.69
CA GLY A 192 8.16 -21.26 25.13
C GLY A 192 8.06 -19.78 25.49
N HIS A 193 8.62 -18.90 24.67
CA HIS A 193 8.60 -17.47 24.93
C HIS A 193 7.32 -16.81 24.42
N GLU A 194 6.86 -15.74 25.08
CA GLU A 194 5.67 -14.99 24.67
C GLU A 194 5.82 -14.38 23.27
N SER A 195 6.97 -13.77 22.97
CA SER A 195 7.22 -13.18 21.65
C SER A 195 7.25 -14.19 20.51
N GLU A 196 7.64 -15.45 20.75
CA GLU A 196 7.52 -16.54 19.76
C GLU A 196 6.05 -16.85 19.47
N ARG A 197 5.24 -16.98 20.52
CA ARG A 197 3.80 -17.28 20.40
C ARG A 197 3.03 -16.15 19.72
N GLU A 198 3.34 -14.89 20.06
CA GLU A 198 2.74 -13.74 19.40
C GLU A 198 3.13 -13.66 17.93
N LEU A 199 4.40 -13.92 17.57
CA LEU A 199 4.82 -13.98 16.17
C LEU A 199 4.06 -15.05 15.39
N VAL A 200 3.89 -16.25 15.95
CA VAL A 200 3.11 -17.35 15.32
C VAL A 200 1.65 -16.93 15.08
N LYS A 201 0.99 -16.35 16.09
CA LYS A 201 -0.40 -15.87 15.97
C LYS A 201 -0.52 -14.80 14.88
N THR A 202 0.40 -13.84 14.84
CA THR A 202 0.41 -12.79 13.83
C THR A 202 0.66 -13.35 12.43
N LEU A 203 1.56 -14.31 12.27
CA LEU A 203 1.76 -15.00 10.98
C LEU A 203 0.49 -15.72 10.51
N ALA A 204 -0.21 -16.42 11.41
CA ALA A 204 -1.42 -17.18 11.09
C ALA A 204 -2.58 -16.29 10.59
N ARG A 205 -2.62 -15.01 11.00
CA ARG A 205 -3.66 -14.04 10.58
C ARG A 205 -3.52 -13.55 9.14
N PHE A 206 -2.40 -13.80 8.45
CA PHE A 206 -2.15 -13.22 7.13
C PHE A 206 -3.25 -13.49 6.09
N PRO A 207 -3.74 -14.74 5.89
CA PRO A 207 -4.76 -15.02 4.88
C PRO A 207 -6.07 -14.27 5.15
N ASP A 208 -6.45 -14.15 6.42
CA ASP A 208 -7.68 -13.45 6.83
C ASP A 208 -7.57 -11.94 6.58
N VAL A 209 -6.42 -11.35 6.93
CA VAL A 209 -6.14 -9.93 6.67
C VAL A 209 -6.19 -9.63 5.18
N VAL A 210 -5.55 -10.46 4.34
CA VAL A 210 -5.60 -10.28 2.88
C VAL A 210 -7.02 -10.46 2.37
N GLY A 211 -7.73 -11.49 2.81
CA GLY A 211 -9.12 -11.74 2.44
C GLY A 211 -10.04 -10.58 2.81
N GLU A 212 -9.87 -10.01 3.99
CA GLU A 212 -10.62 -8.83 4.44
C GLU A 212 -10.26 -7.58 3.64
N GLY A 213 -8.98 -7.34 3.39
CA GLY A 213 -8.51 -6.24 2.55
C GLY A 213 -9.10 -6.30 1.13
N VAL A 214 -9.19 -7.49 0.54
CA VAL A 214 -9.83 -7.70 -0.76
C VAL A 214 -11.33 -7.44 -0.68
N ARG A 215 -12.05 -8.03 0.29
CA ARG A 215 -13.51 -7.86 0.44
C ARG A 215 -13.91 -6.40 0.63
N ASN A 216 -13.13 -5.67 1.42
CA ASN A 216 -13.42 -4.28 1.80
C ASN A 216 -12.72 -3.25 0.90
N ARG A 217 -12.00 -3.68 -0.16
CA ARG A 217 -11.16 -2.82 -1.01
C ARG A 217 -10.20 -1.93 -0.23
N ASN A 218 -9.72 -2.41 0.91
CA ASN A 218 -8.91 -1.62 1.82
C ASN A 218 -7.49 -2.18 1.92
N PRO A 219 -6.54 -1.69 1.09
CA PRO A 219 -5.15 -2.09 1.20
C PRO A 219 -4.47 -1.57 2.48
N SER A 220 -5.05 -0.59 3.20
CA SER A 220 -4.49 -0.09 4.46
C SER A 220 -4.40 -1.18 5.52
N ALA A 221 -5.34 -2.12 5.52
CA ALA A 221 -5.33 -3.25 6.45
C ALA A 221 -4.07 -4.12 6.28
N VAL A 222 -3.61 -4.32 5.04
CA VAL A 222 -2.38 -5.07 4.75
C VAL A 222 -1.15 -4.27 5.16
N ALA A 223 -1.16 -2.94 4.99
CA ALA A 223 -0.08 -2.07 5.43
C ALA A 223 0.07 -2.06 6.97
N GLU A 224 -1.04 -1.91 7.68
CA GLU A 224 -1.10 -1.98 9.16
C GLU A 224 -0.60 -3.35 9.65
N TYR A 225 -1.06 -4.43 9.05
CA TYR A 225 -0.60 -5.79 9.36
C TYR A 225 0.90 -5.99 9.10
N ALA A 226 1.42 -5.50 7.98
CA ALA A 226 2.84 -5.64 7.65
C ALA A 226 3.73 -4.96 8.70
N HIS A 227 3.30 -3.80 9.22
CA HIS A 227 3.97 -3.11 10.32
C HIS A 227 3.84 -3.86 11.66
N GLU A 228 2.66 -4.40 11.97
CA GLU A 228 2.42 -5.25 13.13
C GLU A 228 3.36 -6.47 13.11
N LEU A 229 3.42 -7.19 11.99
CA LEU A 229 4.28 -8.36 11.82
C LEU A 229 5.77 -8.00 11.96
N ALA A 230 6.22 -6.91 11.34
CA ALA A 230 7.60 -6.43 11.49
C ALA A 230 7.93 -6.09 12.94
N SER A 231 6.97 -5.50 13.68
CA SER A 231 7.12 -5.18 15.11
C SER A 231 7.19 -6.44 15.97
N CYS A 232 6.29 -7.42 15.76
CA CYS A 232 6.31 -8.72 16.43
C CYS A 232 7.64 -9.45 16.17
N PHE A 233 8.12 -9.43 14.93
CA PHE A 233 9.41 -10.04 14.58
C PHE A 233 10.59 -9.37 15.29
N ASN A 234 10.61 -8.03 15.34
CA ASN A 234 11.68 -7.31 16.04
C ASN A 234 11.68 -7.61 17.55
N ALA A 235 10.51 -7.75 18.16
CA ALA A 235 10.39 -8.18 19.55
C ALA A 235 10.90 -9.62 19.75
N PHE A 236 10.47 -10.55 18.90
CA PHE A 236 10.99 -11.93 18.88
C PHE A 236 12.51 -11.96 18.76
N TYR A 237 13.10 -11.23 17.81
CA TYR A 237 14.54 -11.21 17.59
C TYR A 237 15.33 -10.62 18.77
N ARG A 238 14.77 -9.62 19.45
CA ARG A 238 15.37 -9.02 20.65
C ARG A 238 15.35 -9.98 21.83
N ASP A 239 14.22 -10.66 22.04
CA ASP A 239 13.96 -11.45 23.26
C ASP A 239 14.42 -12.91 23.12
N CYS A 240 14.53 -13.43 21.89
CA CYS A 240 14.85 -14.81 21.60
C CYS A 240 16.07 -14.91 20.67
N LYS A 241 17.20 -15.37 21.21
CA LYS A 241 18.39 -15.65 20.40
C LYS A 241 18.07 -16.74 19.37
N VAL A 242 18.25 -16.44 18.08
CA VAL A 242 18.00 -17.38 16.98
C VAL A 242 19.21 -18.30 16.77
N LEU A 243 20.30 -17.75 16.23
CA LEU A 243 21.51 -18.49 15.87
C LEU A 243 22.29 -18.91 17.12
N GLY A 244 22.79 -20.15 17.15
CA GLY A 244 23.52 -20.74 18.25
C GLY A 244 22.69 -20.94 19.52
N SER A 245 21.37 -21.09 19.38
CA SER A 245 20.45 -21.42 20.49
C SER A 245 20.02 -22.90 20.41
N PRO A 246 19.61 -23.52 21.53
CA PRO A 246 19.05 -24.87 21.51
C PRO A 246 17.80 -25.01 20.62
N ASP A 247 17.11 -23.89 20.43
CA ASP A 247 15.87 -23.74 19.67
C ASP A 247 16.11 -23.23 18.23
N GLU A 248 17.35 -23.24 17.74
CA GLU A 248 17.72 -22.61 16.47
C GLU A 248 16.84 -23.10 15.31
N GLU A 249 16.59 -24.40 15.21
CA GLU A 249 15.82 -25.00 14.10
C GLU A 249 14.39 -24.45 14.02
N LYS A 250 13.62 -24.51 15.12
CA LYS A 250 12.25 -23.97 15.15
C LYS A 250 12.21 -22.45 14.99
N ARG A 251 13.22 -21.73 15.49
CA ARG A 251 13.32 -20.27 15.33
C ARG A 251 13.66 -19.86 13.91
N LEU A 252 14.49 -20.62 13.21
CA LEU A 252 14.78 -20.39 11.79
C LEU A 252 13.53 -20.60 10.93
N VAL A 253 12.64 -21.53 11.29
CA VAL A 253 11.31 -21.66 10.65
C VAL A 253 10.48 -20.39 10.82
N LEU A 254 10.44 -19.81 12.03
CA LEU A 254 9.74 -18.53 12.27
C LEU A 254 10.33 -17.39 11.44
N VAL A 255 11.67 -17.30 11.35
CA VAL A 255 12.35 -16.29 10.53
C VAL A 255 12.00 -16.49 9.05
N ALA A 256 12.00 -17.73 8.55
CA ALA A 256 11.67 -18.04 7.16
C ALA A 256 10.21 -17.71 6.83
N ALA A 257 9.27 -18.07 7.71
CA ALA A 257 7.87 -17.74 7.57
C ALA A 257 7.65 -16.21 7.59
N THR A 258 8.29 -15.51 8.52
CA THR A 258 8.24 -14.05 8.60
C THR A 258 8.77 -13.38 7.34
N ARG A 259 9.93 -13.82 6.83
CA ARG A 259 10.47 -13.32 5.57
C ARG A 259 9.46 -13.47 4.43
N GLN A 260 8.87 -14.66 4.30
CA GLN A 260 7.91 -14.95 3.23
C GLN A 260 6.66 -14.08 3.33
N VAL A 261 6.09 -13.95 4.53
CA VAL A 261 4.86 -13.17 4.74
C VAL A 261 5.14 -11.68 4.56
N LEU A 262 6.25 -11.15 5.10
CA LEU A 262 6.63 -9.75 4.85
C LEU A 262 6.85 -9.46 3.36
N ARG A 263 7.52 -10.37 2.63
CA ARG A 263 7.69 -10.24 1.18
C ARG A 263 6.35 -10.21 0.46
N ASN A 264 5.42 -11.09 0.83
CA ASN A 264 4.08 -11.14 0.24
C ASN A 264 3.29 -9.85 0.55
N SER A 265 3.32 -9.37 1.80
CA SER A 265 2.67 -8.13 2.20
C SER A 265 3.24 -6.93 1.44
N LEU A 266 4.57 -6.79 1.36
CA LEU A 266 5.23 -5.73 0.60
C LEU A 266 4.86 -5.78 -0.89
N HIS A 267 4.83 -6.99 -1.48
CA HIS A 267 4.41 -7.18 -2.87
C HIS A 267 2.97 -6.74 -3.13
N ILE A 268 2.02 -7.10 -2.25
CA ILE A 268 0.61 -6.63 -2.32
C ILE A 268 0.53 -5.10 -2.31
N LEU A 269 1.39 -4.45 -1.53
CA LEU A 269 1.46 -2.99 -1.42
C LEU A 269 2.23 -2.34 -2.59
N GLY A 270 2.82 -3.13 -3.50
CA GLY A 270 3.67 -2.66 -4.59
C GLY A 270 5.00 -2.06 -4.10
N ILE A 271 5.52 -2.57 -2.98
CA ILE A 271 6.78 -2.14 -2.36
C ILE A 271 7.81 -3.26 -2.53
N GLU A 272 9.04 -2.89 -2.89
CA GLU A 272 10.12 -3.87 -3.07
C GLU A 272 10.59 -4.44 -1.73
N ALA A 273 10.74 -5.75 -1.68
CA ALA A 273 11.18 -6.48 -0.48
C ALA A 273 12.70 -6.65 -0.48
N LEU A 274 13.41 -5.59 -0.08
CA LEU A 274 14.87 -5.57 -0.04
C LEU A 274 15.44 -6.70 0.81
N GLU A 275 16.40 -7.46 0.27
CA GLU A 275 17.07 -8.56 0.98
C GLU A 275 18.29 -8.12 1.81
N GLU A 276 18.74 -6.89 1.60
CA GLU A 276 19.80 -6.22 2.34
C GLU A 276 19.48 -4.73 2.39
N MET A 277 19.90 -4.08 3.47
CA MET A 277 19.63 -2.68 3.75
C MET A 277 20.81 -2.07 4.48
#